data_AF-A0A8T5E7U9-F1
#
_entry.id   AF-A0A8T5E7U9-F1
#
_cell.length_a   1.000
_cell.length_b   1.000
_cell.length_c   1.000
_cell.angle_alpha   90.00
_cell.angle_beta   90.00
_cell.angle_gamma   90.00
#
_symmetry.space_group_name_H-M   'P 1'
#
loop_
_entity.id
_entity.type
_entity.pdbx_description
1 polymer ?
#
loop_
_entity_poly.entity_id
_entity_poly.type
_entity_poly.pdbx_seq_one_letter_code
_entity_poly.pdbx_strand_id
1 'polypeptide(L)' 'MMMKMNSTTMMQDTELRHEIQSSVSKVECYICGKGLADGHSITAKTLSNAIVLFCDVHYSMQ' A
#
# COMPACT_ATOMS: atom_id res chain seq x y z
N MET A 1 -19.99 25.39 -50.59
CA MET A 1 -18.88 24.49 -50.18
C MET A 1 -18.84 24.50 -48.66
N MET A 2 -19.26 23.42 -47.99
CA MET A 2 -19.33 23.35 -46.53
C MET A 2 -18.13 22.58 -46.00
N MET A 3 -17.29 23.22 -45.19
CA MET A 3 -16.18 22.56 -44.50
C MET A 3 -16.70 21.90 -43.22
N LYS A 4 -16.52 20.58 -43.11
CA LYS A 4 -16.79 19.83 -41.88
C LYS A 4 -15.60 20.01 -40.93
N MET A 5 -15.83 20.62 -39.78
CA MET A 5 -14.83 20.81 -38.73
C MET A 5 -14.82 19.57 -37.83
N ASN A 6 -13.76 18.74 -37.94
CA ASN A 6 -13.55 17.62 -37.01
C ASN A 6 -12.94 18.17 -35.71
N SER A 7 -13.75 18.26 -34.66
CA SER A 7 -13.30 18.64 -33.33
C SER A 7 -12.79 17.39 -32.60
N THR A 8 -11.52 17.04 -32.79
CA THR A 8 -10.88 15.96 -32.04
C THR A 8 -10.38 16.52 -30.71
N THR A 9 -11.15 16.35 -29.64
CA THR A 9 -10.66 16.55 -28.27
C THR A 9 -9.75 15.39 -27.88
N MET A 10 -8.44 15.63 -27.84
CA MET A 10 -7.48 14.68 -27.28
C MET A 10 -7.57 14.74 -25.75
N MET A 11 -8.19 13.73 -25.14
CA MET A 11 -8.06 13.50 -23.71
C MET A 11 -6.65 13.00 -23.45
N GLN A 12 -5.85 13.81 -22.73
CA GLN A 12 -4.55 13.37 -22.24
C GLN A 12 -4.79 12.53 -20.97
N ASP A 13 -4.68 11.21 -21.10
CA ASP A 13 -4.58 10.31 -19.95
C ASP A 13 -3.28 10.62 -19.21
N THR A 14 -3.41 11.40 -18.14
CA THR A 14 -2.35 11.56 -17.16
C THR A 14 -2.50 10.42 -16.16
N GLU A 15 -1.87 9.29 -16.47
CA GLU A 15 -1.70 8.18 -15.52
C GLU A 15 -0.87 8.68 -14.33
N LEU A 16 -1.55 9.22 -13.31
CA LEU A 16 -0.94 9.58 -12.03
C LEU A 16 -0.54 8.28 -11.31
N ARG A 17 0.67 7.81 -11.60
CA ARG A 17 1.30 6.73 -10.84
C ARG A 17 1.58 7.24 -9.42
N HIS A 18 0.66 6.96 -8.51
CA HIS A 18 0.90 7.10 -7.08
C HIS A 18 1.82 5.97 -6.61
N GLU A 19 3.10 6.07 -6.95
CA GLU A 19 4.13 5.20 -6.40
C GLU A 19 4.29 5.55 -4.91
N ILE A 20 3.82 4.66 -4.03
CA ILE A 20 3.96 4.82 -2.59
C ILE A 20 5.46 4.71 -2.26
N GLN A 21 6.10 5.85 -2.01
CA GLN A 21 7.47 5.88 -1.50
C GLN A 21 7.45 5.53 -0.01
N SER A 22 7.89 4.32 0.31
CA SER A 22 8.07 3.86 1.69
C SER A 22 9.54 3.51 1.94
N SER A 23 10.08 3.97 3.06
CA SER A 23 11.40 3.55 3.56
C SER A 23 11.38 2.17 4.22
N VAL A 24 10.19 1.59 4.42
CA VAL A 24 10.02 0.29 5.07
C VAL A 24 10.41 -0.82 4.11
N SER A 25 11.51 -1.51 4.40
CA SER A 25 12.01 -2.63 3.59
C SER A 25 11.38 -3.97 3.95
N LYS A 26 10.69 -4.07 5.10
CA LYS A 26 10.20 -5.34 5.63
C LYS A 26 8.96 -5.17 6.52
N VAL A 27 7.91 -5.93 6.24
CA VAL A 27 6.64 -5.92 6.99
C VAL A 27 6.29 -7.35 7.41
N GLU A 28 6.77 -7.76 8.59
CA GLU A 28 6.60 -9.09 9.14
C GLU A 28 6.22 -9.04 10.62
N CYS A 29 5.50 -10.07 11.09
CA CYS A 29 5.17 -10.24 12.49
C CYS A 29 6.43 -10.47 13.32
N TYR A 30 6.58 -9.70 14.39
CA TYR A 30 7.68 -9.80 15.35
C TYR A 30 7.80 -11.20 16.01
N ILE A 31 6.68 -11.92 16.14
CA ILE A 31 6.63 -13.22 16.84
C ILE A 31 7.01 -14.39 15.91
N CYS A 32 6.42 -14.48 14.73
CA CYS A 32 6.57 -15.65 13.85
C CYS A 32 7.27 -15.36 12.52
N GLY A 33 7.66 -14.12 12.25
CA GLY A 33 8.31 -13.72 11.00
C GLY A 33 7.41 -13.76 9.76
N LYS A 34 6.14 -14.15 9.88
CA LYS A 34 5.21 -14.16 8.75
C LYS A 34 4.79 -12.74 8.37
N GLY A 35 4.79 -12.45 7.08
CA GLY A 35 4.45 -11.16 6.52
C GLY A 35 3.23 -11.19 5.59
N LEU A 36 3.07 -10.13 4.82
CA LEU A 36 1.95 -10.00 3.87
C LEU A 36 1.98 -11.10 2.79
N ALA A 37 3.18 -11.49 2.34
CA ALA A 37 3.35 -12.56 1.34
C ALA A 37 2.88 -13.94 1.84
N ASP A 38 2.80 -14.14 3.15
CA ASP A 38 2.30 -15.36 3.77
C ASP A 38 0.77 -15.38 3.93
N GLY A 39 0.07 -14.36 3.41
CA GLY A 39 -1.39 -14.22 3.51
C GLY A 39 -1.88 -13.69 4.86
N HIS A 40 -0.99 -13.13 5.67
CA HIS A 40 -1.34 -12.55 6.97
C HIS A 40 -1.62 -11.05 6.89
N SER A 41 -2.53 -10.59 7.74
CA SER A 41 -2.70 -9.15 7.99
C SER A 41 -1.72 -8.70 9.05
N ILE A 42 -0.93 -7.65 8.78
CA ILE A 42 0.06 -7.11 9.71
C ILE A 42 -0.42 -5.78 10.28
N THR A 43 -0.44 -5.66 11.60
CA THR A 43 -0.83 -4.44 12.33
C THR A 43 0.32 -3.92 13.18
N ALA A 44 0.57 -2.61 13.09
CA ALA A 44 1.51 -1.93 13.95
C ALA A 44 0.86 -1.55 15.28
N LYS A 45 1.52 -1.88 16.39
CA LYS A 45 1.18 -1.42 17.74
C LYS A 45 2.30 -0.54 18.28
N THR A 46 1.93 0.63 18.77
CA THR A 46 2.85 1.52 19.48
C THR A 46 2.95 1.08 20.94
N LEU A 47 4.16 0.72 21.36
CA LEU A 47 4.56 0.51 22.75
C LEU A 47 5.25 1.76 23.29
N SER A 48 5.55 1.80 24.58
CA SER A 48 6.16 2.97 25.24
C SER A 48 7.49 3.44 24.64
N ASN A 49 8.22 2.57 23.94
CA ASN A 49 9.54 2.84 23.40
C ASN A 49 9.71 2.48 21.91
N ALA A 50 8.74 1.81 21.29
CA ALA A 50 8.90 1.25 19.95
C ALA A 50 7.55 1.01 19.26
N ILE A 51 7.60 0.83 17.94
CA ILE A 51 6.48 0.30 17.16
C ILE A 51 6.79 -1.16 16.85
N VAL A 52 5.85 -2.06 17.17
CA VAL A 52 6.00 -3.51 16.95
C VAL A 52 4.89 -4.01 16.02
N LEU A 53 5.24 -4.92 15.11
CA LEU A 53 4.31 -5.48 14.13
C LEU A 53 3.80 -6.85 14.57
N PHE A 54 2.47 -7.05 14.53
CA PHE A 54 1.81 -8.32 14.86
C PHE A 54 0.95 -8.81 13.69
N CYS A 55 0.93 -10.12 13.44
CA CYS A 55 -0.06 -10.72 12.54
C CYS A 55 -1.40 -10.90 13.23
N ASP A 56 -2.45 -11.16 12.44
CA ASP A 56 -3.82 -11.44 12.90
C ASP A 56 -3.89 -12.51 14.01
N VAL A 57 -3.04 -13.54 13.96
CA VAL A 57 -2.97 -14.60 14.98
C VAL A 57 -2.36 -14.11 16.30
N HIS A 58 -1.29 -13.30 16.24
CA HIS A 58 -0.53 -12.87 17.43
C HIS A 58 -0.98 -11.50 17.97
N TYR A 59 -1.87 -10.79 17.28
CA TYR A 59 -2.35 -9.47 17.69
C TYR A 59 -3.04 -9.47 19.07
N SER A 60 -3.82 -10.53 19.34
CA SER A 60 -4.65 -10.68 20.54
C SER A 60 -3.91 -11.24 21.75
N MET A 61 -2.63 -11.61 21.61
CA MET A 61 -1.84 -12.22 22.69
C MET A 61 -1.16 -11.20 23.62
N GLN A 62 -1.61 -9.94 23.59
CA GLN A 62 -1.14 -8.84 24.45
C GLN A 62 -2.22 -8.38 25.40
#